data_AF-A0A413G7F5-F1
#
_entry.id   AF-A0A413G7F5-F1
#
_cell.length_a   1.000
_cell.length_b   1.000
_cell.length_c   1.000
_cell.angle_alpha   90.00
_cell.angle_beta   90.00
_cell.angle_gamma   90.00
#
_symmetry.space_group_name_H-M   'P 1'
#
loop_
_entity.id
_entity.type
_entity.pdbx_description
1 polymer ?
#
loop_
_entity_poly.entity_id
_entity_poly.type
_entity_poly.pdbx_seq_one_letter_code
_entity_poly.pdbx_strand_id
1 'polypeptide(L)'
;MKKILAFALALVMILTLAACGSGNKKAIVGSWELTDGESATFGLGFTFEKDGTLTLGIPGLEDSDEYADVMKGLGAIMSMKYKIKSDSVIEVTMSALMGLGGKETIEVSYSLNGDTLVFDGATYKRLK
;
A
#
# COMPACT_ATOMS: atom_id res chain seq x y z
N MET A 1 -46.64 -15.98 -14.17
CA MET A 1 -45.85 -15.29 -13.13
C MET A 1 -44.49 -15.98 -12.92
N LYS A 2 -43.56 -15.91 -13.89
CA LYS A 2 -42.18 -16.45 -13.73
C LYS A 2 -41.08 -15.66 -14.48
N LYS A 3 -41.41 -14.58 -15.18
CA LYS A 3 -40.45 -13.84 -16.03
C LYS A 3 -40.02 -12.47 -15.47
N ILE A 4 -40.50 -12.08 -14.28
CA ILE A 4 -40.21 -10.77 -13.68
C ILE A 4 -39.09 -10.86 -12.61
N LEU A 5 -38.73 -12.07 -12.17
CA LEU A 5 -37.74 -12.29 -11.11
C LEU A 5 -36.28 -12.30 -11.59
N ALA A 6 -36.03 -12.44 -12.90
CA ALA A 6 -34.66 -12.51 -13.42
C ALA A 6 -34.00 -11.13 -13.60
N PHE A 7 -34.78 -10.06 -13.76
CA PHE A 7 -34.24 -8.71 -13.97
C PHE A 7 -33.88 -7.98 -12.67
N ALA A 8 -34.43 -8.41 -11.53
CA ALA A 8 -34.11 -7.82 -10.23
C ALA A 8 -32.73 -8.26 -9.69
N LEU A 9 -32.19 -9.40 -10.14
CA LEU A 9 -30.91 -9.92 -9.64
C LEU A 9 -29.69 -9.28 -10.33
N ALA A 10 -29.83 -8.86 -11.58
CA ALA A 10 -28.75 -8.22 -12.33
C ALA A 10 -28.51 -6.76 -11.89
N LEU A 11 -29.55 -6.08 -11.38
CA LEU A 11 -29.45 -4.68 -10.94
C LEU A 11 -28.81 -4.53 -9.54
N VAL A 12 -28.89 -5.57 -8.70
CA VAL A 12 -28.30 -5.57 -7.35
C VAL A 12 -26.77 -5.73 -7.38
N MET A 13 -26.20 -6.31 -8.45
CA MET A 13 -24.74 -6.48 -8.58
C MET A 13 -23.99 -5.20 -9.01
N ILE A 14 -24.70 -4.16 -9.47
CA ILE A 14 -24.08 -2.92 -9.96
C ILE A 14 -24.01 -1.84 -8.86
N LEU A 15 -24.74 -2.02 -7.76
CA LEU A 15 -24.86 -1.02 -6.69
C LEU A 15 -23.90 -1.23 -5.50
N THR A 16 -23.08 -2.28 -5.49
CA THR A 16 -22.07 -2.49 -4.43
C THR A 16 -20.71 -1.86 -4.73
N LEU A 17 -20.50 -1.28 -5.93
CA LEU A 17 -19.23 -0.61 -6.27
C LEU A 17 -19.17 0.88 -5.90
N ALA A 18 -20.24 1.44 -5.34
CA ALA A 18 -20.22 2.78 -4.75
C ALA A 18 -19.76 2.74 -3.29
N ALA A 19 -18.65 2.04 -2.99
CA ALA A 19 -17.97 2.19 -1.73
C ALA A 19 -17.13 3.49 -1.75
N CYS A 20 -17.83 4.60 -1.57
CA CYS A 20 -17.39 5.80 -0.86
C CYS A 20 -15.92 6.23 -1.05
N GLY A 21 -15.68 7.09 -2.06
CA GLY A 21 -14.40 7.73 -2.41
C GLY A 21 -13.83 8.72 -1.37
N SER A 22 -13.71 8.29 -0.12
CA SER A 22 -13.09 9.00 1.00
C SER A 22 -12.44 8.03 2.02
N GLY A 23 -12.77 6.73 1.96
CA GLY A 23 -12.32 5.71 2.92
C GLY A 23 -10.89 5.20 2.74
N ASN A 24 -10.32 5.24 1.52
CA ASN A 24 -9.07 4.53 1.23
C ASN A 24 -7.83 5.09 1.95
N LYS A 25 -7.77 6.40 2.25
CA LYS A 25 -6.63 7.01 2.96
C LYS A 25 -6.41 6.45 4.35
N LYS A 26 -7.49 6.22 5.11
CA LYS A 26 -7.36 5.61 6.45
C LYS A 26 -7.24 4.10 6.37
N ALA A 27 -7.86 3.47 5.36
CA ALA A 27 -7.85 2.02 5.25
C ALA A 27 -6.48 1.44 4.86
N ILE A 28 -5.67 2.16 4.08
CA ILE A 28 -4.35 1.65 3.67
C ILE A 28 -3.27 1.77 4.74
N VAL A 29 -3.44 2.70 5.70
CA VAL A 29 -2.49 2.92 6.79
C VAL A 29 -2.27 1.63 7.58
N GLY A 30 -1.02 1.33 7.90
CA GLY A 30 -0.59 0.12 8.61
C GLY A 30 0.58 -0.57 7.92
N SER A 31 1.03 -1.66 8.54
CA SER A 31 2.15 -2.47 8.05
C SER A 31 1.66 -3.63 7.20
N TRP A 32 2.42 -3.94 6.17
CA TRP A 32 2.10 -4.89 5.12
C TRP A 32 3.30 -5.80 4.88
N GLU A 33 3.05 -7.10 4.77
CA GLU A 33 4.05 -8.15 4.53
C GLU A 33 3.77 -8.85 3.20
N LEU A 34 4.82 -9.09 2.43
CA LEU A 34 4.76 -9.78 1.15
C LEU A 34 4.30 -11.22 1.36
N THR A 35 3.32 -11.66 0.57
CA THR A 35 2.80 -13.03 0.63
C THR A 35 2.81 -13.75 -0.70
N ASP A 36 2.79 -13.02 -1.82
CA ASP A 36 2.87 -13.59 -3.16
C ASP A 36 3.42 -12.56 -4.16
N GLY A 37 4.15 -13.04 -5.17
CA GLY A 37 4.88 -12.22 -6.14
C GLY A 37 6.21 -11.67 -5.62
N GLU A 38 6.80 -10.76 -6.41
CA GLU A 38 8.04 -10.05 -6.07
C GLU A 38 7.85 -8.56 -6.33
N SER A 39 8.22 -7.71 -5.36
CA SER A 39 8.35 -6.26 -5.59
C SER A 39 9.82 -5.88 -5.50
N ALA A 40 10.33 -5.34 -6.60
CA ALA A 40 11.69 -4.82 -6.65
C ALA A 40 11.85 -3.53 -5.82
N THR A 41 10.76 -2.77 -5.65
CA THR A 41 10.79 -1.43 -5.06
C THR A 41 10.50 -1.45 -3.56
N PHE A 42 9.53 -2.25 -3.13
CA PHE A 42 8.99 -2.20 -1.77
C PHE A 42 9.34 -3.43 -0.92
N GLY A 43 10.02 -4.41 -1.51
CA GLY A 43 10.64 -5.52 -0.79
C GLY A 43 9.65 -6.40 -0.02
N LEU A 44 10.12 -6.94 1.12
CA LEU A 44 9.43 -7.93 1.94
C LEU A 44 8.30 -7.34 2.80
N GLY A 45 8.35 -6.03 3.08
CA GLY A 45 7.29 -5.36 3.80
C GLY A 45 7.51 -3.87 3.91
N PHE A 46 6.44 -3.16 4.26
CA PHE A 46 6.45 -1.72 4.43
C PHE A 46 5.27 -1.25 5.29
N THR A 47 5.37 -0.01 5.76
CA THR A 47 4.34 0.64 6.56
C THR A 47 3.91 1.95 5.92
N PHE A 48 2.61 2.07 5.65
CA PHE A 48 1.98 3.34 5.30
C PHE A 48 1.62 4.09 6.58
N GLU A 49 2.37 5.15 6.87
CA GLU A 49 2.18 5.97 8.07
C GLU A 49 1.08 7.02 7.89
N LYS A 50 0.39 7.36 8.99
CA LYS A 50 -0.70 8.36 8.97
C LYS A 50 -0.26 9.74 8.50
N ASP A 51 1.02 10.06 8.61
CA ASP A 51 1.61 11.34 8.21
C ASP A 51 2.02 11.40 6.72
N GLY A 52 1.78 10.33 5.96
CA GLY A 52 2.17 10.22 4.56
C GLY A 52 3.59 9.71 4.33
N THR A 53 4.26 9.17 5.36
CA THR A 53 5.54 8.45 5.21
C THR A 53 5.32 7.00 4.77
N LEU A 54 6.18 6.51 3.89
CA LEU A 54 6.26 5.09 3.56
C LEU A 54 7.60 4.56 4.06
N THR A 55 7.57 3.61 4.99
CA THR A 55 8.76 3.04 5.61
C THR A 55 8.93 1.61 5.13
N LEU A 56 10.12 1.23 4.62
CA LEU A 56 10.40 -0.18 4.33
C LEU A 56 10.67 -0.93 5.63
N GLY A 57 10.28 -2.20 5.64
CA GLY A 57 10.45 -3.10 6.77
C GLY A 57 10.88 -4.49 6.32
N ILE A 58 11.38 -5.26 7.29
CA ILE A 58 11.57 -6.71 7.14
C ILE A 58 10.72 -7.36 8.22
N PRO A 59 9.47 -7.77 7.90
CA PRO A 59 8.57 -8.38 8.86
C PRO A 59 9.22 -9.56 9.60
N GLY A 60 9.02 -9.62 10.92
CA GLY A 60 9.54 -10.70 11.77
C GLY A 60 10.96 -10.50 12.30
N LEU A 61 11.63 -9.41 11.92
CA LEU A 61 12.96 -9.05 12.44
C LEU A 61 12.97 -7.79 13.32
N GLU A 62 11.80 -7.21 13.62
CA GLU A 62 11.70 -5.91 14.29
C GLU A 62 12.36 -5.88 15.68
N ASP A 63 12.38 -7.01 16.38
CA ASP A 63 12.94 -7.15 17.74
C ASP A 63 14.44 -7.47 17.77
N SER A 64 15.11 -7.57 16.61
CA SER A 64 16.54 -7.83 16.57
C SER A 64 17.35 -6.55 16.76
N ASP A 65 18.46 -6.63 17.51
CA ASP A 65 19.35 -5.50 17.76
C ASP A 65 19.89 -4.89 16.46
N GLU A 66 20.12 -5.72 15.44
CA GLU A 66 20.62 -5.31 14.13
C GLU A 66 19.58 -4.55 13.29
N TYR A 67 18.28 -4.84 13.50
CA TYR A 67 17.20 -4.24 12.71
C TYR A 67 17.11 -2.72 12.90
N ALA A 68 17.23 -2.25 14.14
CA ALA A 68 17.18 -0.83 14.44
C ALA A 68 18.32 -0.06 13.75
N ASP A 69 19.53 -0.61 13.75
CA ASP A 69 20.69 -0.02 13.11
C ASP A 69 20.57 -0.02 11.58
N VAL A 70 20.08 -1.12 10.99
CA VAL A 70 19.80 -1.22 9.55
C VAL A 70 18.76 -0.19 9.12
N MET A 71 17.63 -0.09 9.83
CA MET A 71 16.56 0.85 9.49
C MET A 71 16.97 2.30 9.68
N LYS A 72 17.79 2.59 10.70
CA LYS A 72 18.40 3.92 10.88
C LYS A 72 19.35 4.27 9.75
N GLY A 73 20.20 3.34 9.34
CA GLY A 73 21.10 3.51 8.20
C GLY A 73 20.33 3.77 6.90
N LEU A 74 19.29 2.98 6.64
CA LEU A 74 18.41 3.13 5.49
C LEU A 74 17.70 4.49 5.48
N GLY A 75 17.13 4.91 6.61
CA GLY A 75 16.46 6.20 6.76
C GLY A 75 17.39 7.41 6.59
N ALA A 76 18.68 7.27 6.85
CA ALA A 76 19.66 8.33 6.63
C ALA A 76 20.00 8.54 5.14
N ILE A 77 19.90 7.48 4.33
CA ILE A 77 20.26 7.53 2.90
C ILE A 77 19.04 7.60 1.98
N MET A 78 17.86 7.22 2.45
CA MET A 78 16.64 7.18 1.66
C MET A 78 15.44 7.54 2.52
N SER A 79 14.51 8.29 1.94
CA SER A 79 13.19 8.53 2.51
C SER A 79 12.12 8.38 1.44
N MET A 80 10.94 7.92 1.84
CA MET A 80 9.79 7.83 0.95
C MET A 80 8.56 8.48 1.56
N LYS A 81 7.84 9.21 0.72
CA LYS A 81 6.53 9.79 1.03
C LYS A 81 5.52 9.23 0.05
N TYR A 82 4.28 9.12 0.49
CA TYR A 82 3.19 8.68 -0.36
C TYR A 82 2.01 9.63 -0.30
N LYS A 83 1.26 9.68 -1.39
CA LYS A 83 0.02 10.44 -1.52
C LYS A 83 -0.97 9.64 -2.34
N ILE A 84 -2.10 9.28 -1.73
CA ILE A 84 -3.20 8.67 -2.47
C ILE A 84 -3.79 9.72 -3.43
N LYS A 85 -3.77 9.40 -4.72
CA LYS A 85 -4.28 10.25 -5.80
C LYS A 85 -5.71 9.89 -6.17
N SER A 86 -6.05 8.60 -6.11
CA SER A 86 -7.39 8.06 -6.36
C SER A 86 -7.61 6.75 -5.61
N ASP A 87 -8.76 6.11 -5.81
CA ASP A 87 -9.08 4.82 -5.22
C ASP A 87 -8.19 3.67 -5.71
N SER A 88 -7.42 3.88 -6.79
CA SER A 88 -6.54 2.86 -7.40
C SER A 88 -5.12 3.34 -7.69
N VAL A 89 -4.78 4.60 -7.40
CA VAL A 89 -3.43 5.15 -7.66
C VAL A 89 -2.86 5.83 -6.43
N ILE A 90 -1.61 5.49 -6.11
CA ILE A 90 -0.77 6.14 -5.10
C ILE A 90 0.45 6.73 -5.78
N GLU A 91 0.72 8.00 -5.50
CA GLU A 91 1.98 8.64 -5.85
C GLU A 91 2.99 8.35 -4.73
N VAL A 92 4.16 7.82 -5.08
CA VAL A 92 5.27 7.59 -4.15
C VAL A 92 6.44 8.48 -4.58
N THR A 93 6.94 9.28 -3.65
CA THR A 93 8.14 10.10 -3.85
C THR A 93 9.28 9.52 -3.04
N MET A 94 10.35 9.14 -3.73
CA MET A 94 11.60 8.64 -3.17
C MET A 94 12.64 9.76 -3.19
N SER A 95 13.41 9.89 -2.12
CA SER A 95 14.45 10.92 -1.98
C SER A 95 15.72 10.30 -1.42
N ALA A 96 16.82 10.40 -2.16
CA ALA A 96 18.13 9.90 -1.76
C ALA A 96 18.96 10.99 -1.07
N LEU A 97 19.71 10.63 -0.04
CA LEU A 97 20.61 11.51 0.74
C LEU A 97 19.92 12.82 1.15
N MET A 98 18.73 12.74 1.75
CA MET A 98 17.90 13.89 2.12
C MET A 98 17.58 14.85 0.93
N GLY A 99 17.58 14.32 -0.30
CA GLY A 99 17.30 15.04 -1.54
C GLY A 99 18.55 15.51 -2.29
N LEU A 100 19.74 15.37 -1.71
CA LEU A 100 21.00 15.69 -2.39
C LEU A 100 21.31 14.72 -3.54
N GLY A 101 20.87 13.47 -3.42
CA GLY A 101 20.96 12.46 -4.47
C GLY A 101 19.85 12.55 -5.52
N GLY A 102 19.01 13.58 -5.45
CA GLY A 102 17.81 13.71 -6.28
C GLY A 102 16.56 13.14 -5.63
N LYS A 103 15.44 13.34 -6.34
CA LYS A 103 14.11 12.87 -5.97
C LYS A 103 13.45 12.28 -7.21
N GLU A 104 12.76 11.17 -7.01
CA GLU A 104 11.97 10.51 -8.04
C GLU A 104 10.55 10.35 -7.53
N THR A 105 9.57 10.57 -8.40
CA THR A 105 8.16 10.37 -8.08
C THR A 105 7.56 9.43 -9.11
N ILE A 106 6.96 8.36 -8.63
CA ILE A 106 6.28 7.36 -9.44
C ILE A 106 4.80 7.26 -9.04
N GLU A 107 3.96 6.87 -9.99
CA GLU A 107 2.58 6.49 -9.71
C GLU A 107 2.47 4.96 -9.71
N VAL A 108 1.95 4.41 -8.62
CA VAL A 108 1.80 2.98 -8.40
C VAL A 108 0.31 2.67 -8.34
N SER A 109 -0.12 1.75 -9.21
CA SER A 109 -1.48 1.21 -9.12
C SER A 109 -1.61 0.29 -7.92
N TYR A 110 -2.73 0.37 -7.22
CA TYR A 110 -3.01 -0.47 -6.06
C TYR A 110 -4.46 -0.95 -6.02
N SER A 111 -4.69 -2.05 -5.31
CA SER A 111 -6.03 -2.45 -4.90
C SER A 111 -6.02 -2.90 -3.45
N LEU A 112 -7.05 -2.51 -2.69
CA LEU A 112 -7.19 -2.80 -1.28
C LEU A 112 -8.50 -3.54 -1.02
N ASN A 113 -8.41 -4.73 -0.46
CA ASN A 113 -9.56 -5.53 -0.03
C ASN A 113 -9.33 -6.06 1.39
N GLY A 114 -9.80 -5.29 2.37
CA GLY A 114 -9.60 -5.57 3.80
C GLY A 114 -8.13 -5.60 4.18
N ASP A 115 -7.65 -6.80 4.49
CA ASP A 115 -6.25 -7.07 4.88
C ASP A 115 -5.40 -7.60 3.72
N THR A 116 -5.86 -7.42 2.48
CA THR A 116 -5.11 -7.78 1.28
C THR A 116 -4.86 -6.52 0.45
N LEU A 117 -3.59 -6.26 0.15
CA LEU A 117 -3.15 -5.16 -0.68
C LEU A 117 -2.41 -5.72 -1.89
N VAL A 118 -2.83 -5.38 -3.10
CA VAL A 118 -2.01 -5.57 -4.30
C VAL A 118 -1.33 -4.23 -4.60
N PHE A 119 0.00 -4.23 -4.62
CA PHE A 119 0.81 -3.03 -4.77
C PHE A 119 2.08 -3.38 -5.53
N ASP A 120 2.44 -2.59 -6.54
CA ASP A 120 3.63 -2.82 -7.38
C ASP A 120 3.72 -4.24 -7.97
N GLY A 121 2.57 -4.78 -8.40
CA GLY A 121 2.50 -6.13 -8.97
C GLY A 121 2.61 -7.29 -7.97
N ALA A 122 2.84 -7.01 -6.69
CA ALA A 122 2.93 -8.00 -5.62
C ALA A 122 1.71 -7.96 -4.68
N THR A 123 1.48 -9.06 -3.96
CA THR A 123 0.38 -9.19 -3.01
C THR A 123 0.91 -9.20 -1.58
N TYR A 124 0.35 -8.32 -0.77
CA TYR A 124 0.68 -8.11 0.62
C TYR A 124 -0.50 -8.42 1.54
N LYS A 125 -0.19 -8.90 2.74
CA LYS A 125 -1.15 -9.03 3.84
C LYS A 125 -0.86 -8.03 4.94
N ARG A 126 -1.91 -7.53 5.56
CA ARG A 126 -1.79 -6.63 6.70
C ARG A 126 -1.22 -7.40 7.90
N LEU A 127 -0.21 -6.82 8.55
CA LEU A 127 0.27 -7.29 9.84
C LEU A 127 -0.70 -6.86 10.95
N LYS A 128 -0.89 -7.74 11.93
CA LYS A 128 -1.84 -7.54 13.04
C LYS A 128 -1.29 -6.66 14.15
#